data_AF-A0A1Q7SSV8-F1
#
_entry.id   AF-A0A1Q7SSV8-F1
#
_cell.length_a   1.000
_cell.length_b   1.000
_cell.length_c   1.000
_cell.angle_alpha   90.00
_cell.angle_beta   90.00
_cell.angle_gamma   90.00
#
_symmetry.space_group_name_H-M   'P 1'
#
loop_
_entity.id
_entity.type
_entity.pdbx_description
1 polymer ?
#
loop_
_entity_poly.entity_id
_entity_poly.type
_entity_poly.pdbx_seq_one_letter_code
_entity_poly.pdbx_strand_id
1 'polypeptide(L)'
;MEAEAGKHPDNVAPALLGGLVATTSVDGKIHAVKTPFPDALKAVIFTPSFPMDTVAGRKLLPSSYPKADVTFNTGRVALLLTALQTGRYELIGEAMQDRLHQPYRQALFPAMPDIIDAAIAAGAHGASLSGGGSSLIALTSSHFHEVLRAMQDTARDFGIKGTGRILRADQQGARVINAPRSRVRKEAIARYEDHYYWSPARPGKEISL
;
A
#
# COMPACT_ATOMS: atom_id res chain seq x y z
N MET A 1 14.42 -11.14 -23.92
CA MET A 1 13.05 -10.66 -23.64
C MET A 1 13.19 -9.62 -22.55
N GLU A 2 13.46 -8.38 -22.96
CA GLU A 2 13.66 -7.26 -22.04
C GLU A 2 12.29 -6.79 -21.56
N ALA A 3 11.85 -7.33 -20.43
CA ALA A 3 10.85 -6.65 -19.63
C ALA A 3 11.49 -5.36 -19.10
N GLU A 4 10.70 -4.30 -18.96
CA GLU A 4 11.02 -2.99 -18.36
C GLU A 4 11.43 -3.07 -16.86
N ALA A 5 12.08 -4.15 -16.44
CA ALA A 5 12.59 -4.39 -15.10
C ALA A 5 13.88 -3.57 -14.88
N GLY A 6 13.75 -2.26 -14.65
CA GLY A 6 14.94 -1.40 -14.55
C GLY A 6 14.87 -0.15 -13.68
N LYS A 7 13.76 0.19 -13.03
CA LYS A 7 13.71 1.43 -12.20
C LYS A 7 13.26 1.25 -10.75
N HIS A 8 12.54 0.17 -10.41
CA HIS A 8 11.96 -0.07 -9.07
C HIS A 8 11.99 -1.55 -8.69
N PRO A 9 13.14 -2.06 -8.18
CA PRO A 9 13.26 -3.46 -7.76
C PRO A 9 12.26 -3.83 -6.65
N ASP A 10 11.85 -2.85 -5.85
CA ASP A 10 10.83 -2.92 -4.81
C ASP A 10 9.42 -3.27 -5.32
N ASN A 11 9.13 -3.07 -6.61
CA ASN A 11 7.87 -3.51 -7.22
C ASN A 11 8.05 -4.83 -8.00
N VAL A 12 9.12 -4.93 -8.79
CA VAL A 12 9.35 -6.07 -9.68
C VAL A 12 9.62 -7.34 -8.87
N ALA A 13 10.43 -7.24 -7.81
CA ALA A 13 10.80 -8.40 -7.02
C ALA A 13 9.61 -9.06 -6.29
N PRO A 14 8.73 -8.33 -5.56
CA PRO A 14 7.53 -8.96 -4.97
C PRO A 14 6.52 -9.43 -6.02
N ALA A 15 6.41 -8.77 -7.18
CA ALA A 15 5.55 -9.27 -8.26
C ALA A 15 6.03 -10.62 -8.81
N LEU A 16 7.35 -10.83 -8.89
CA LEU A 16 7.95 -12.08 -9.35
C LEU A 16 7.98 -13.16 -8.27
N LEU A 17 8.40 -12.81 -7.06
CA LEU A 17 8.69 -13.78 -6.00
C LEU A 17 7.51 -14.03 -5.06
N GLY A 18 6.59 -13.08 -4.94
CA GLY A 18 5.56 -13.05 -3.91
C GLY A 18 6.10 -12.76 -2.51
N GLY A 19 5.20 -12.60 -1.55
CA GLY A 19 5.48 -12.30 -0.15
C GLY A 19 5.95 -10.86 0.06
N LEU A 20 6.70 -10.66 1.14
CA LEU A 20 7.39 -9.42 1.46
C LEU A 20 8.84 -9.51 0.97
N VAL A 21 9.27 -8.59 0.12
CA VAL A 21 10.61 -8.65 -0.47
C VAL A 21 11.40 -7.39 -0.13
N ALA A 22 12.53 -7.57 0.57
CA ALA A 22 13.52 -6.52 0.74
C ALA A 22 14.48 -6.53 -0.45
N THR A 23 14.74 -5.37 -1.04
CA THR A 23 15.67 -5.24 -2.17
C THR A 23 16.71 -4.16 -1.95
N THR A 24 17.90 -4.34 -2.51
CA THR A 24 18.95 -3.31 -2.60
C THR A 24 19.82 -3.56 -3.82
N SER A 25 20.60 -2.57 -4.23
CA SER A 25 21.59 -2.68 -5.31
C SER A 25 22.99 -2.58 -4.72
N VAL A 26 23.85 -3.56 -5.01
CA VAL A 26 25.27 -3.59 -4.62
C VAL A 26 26.09 -3.87 -5.88
N ASP A 27 27.02 -3.00 -6.22
CA ASP A 27 27.88 -3.12 -7.41
C ASP A 27 27.10 -3.38 -8.72
N GLY A 28 25.95 -2.71 -8.87
CA GLY A 28 25.07 -2.85 -10.04
C GLY A 28 24.23 -4.13 -10.06
N LYS A 29 24.29 -4.98 -9.02
CA LYS A 29 23.49 -6.19 -8.88
C LYS A 29 22.37 -5.97 -7.88
N ILE A 30 21.15 -6.38 -8.27
CA ILE A 30 20.00 -6.36 -7.37
C ILE A 30 20.05 -7.58 -6.47
N HIS A 31 20.09 -7.35 -5.16
CA HIS A 31 19.84 -8.34 -4.14
C HIS A 31 18.37 -8.26 -3.73
N ALA A 32 17.69 -9.40 -3.70
CA ALA A 32 16.30 -9.51 -3.28
C ALA A 32 16.15 -10.66 -2.28
N VAL A 33 15.57 -10.38 -1.12
CA VAL A 33 15.31 -11.37 -0.07
C VAL A 33 13.82 -11.42 0.19
N LYS A 34 13.22 -12.56 -0.11
CA LYS A 34 11.80 -12.85 0.17
C LYS A 34 11.64 -13.35 1.61
N THR A 35 10.62 -12.84 2.26
CA THR A 35 10.08 -13.34 3.52
C THR A 35 8.56 -13.52 3.40
N PRO A 36 7.94 -14.42 4.17
CA PRO A 36 6.48 -14.52 4.21
C PRO A 36 5.88 -13.19 4.67
N PHE A 37 4.81 -12.74 4.01
CA PHE A 37 3.96 -11.70 4.59
C PHE A 37 3.04 -12.34 5.64
N PRO A 38 2.68 -11.68 6.76
CA PRO A 38 1.83 -12.33 7.76
C PRO A 38 0.40 -12.57 7.27
N ASP A 39 -0.07 -13.82 7.29
CA ASP A 39 -1.40 -14.21 6.78
C ASP A 39 -2.57 -13.60 7.58
N ALA A 40 -2.30 -13.18 8.82
CA ALA A 40 -3.26 -12.49 9.67
C ALA A 40 -3.56 -11.05 9.18
N LEU A 41 -2.67 -10.45 8.38
CA LEU A 41 -2.81 -9.09 7.89
C LEU A 41 -3.43 -9.07 6.49
N LYS A 42 -4.36 -8.13 6.28
CA LYS A 42 -4.85 -7.73 4.96
C LYS A 42 -4.44 -6.29 4.66
N ALA A 43 -4.31 -5.99 3.37
CA ALA A 43 -4.14 -4.63 2.87
C ALA A 43 -5.51 -4.05 2.49
N VAL A 44 -5.92 -2.98 3.16
CA VAL A 44 -7.07 -2.16 2.78
C VAL A 44 -6.54 -1.02 1.92
N ILE A 45 -6.99 -0.94 0.67
CA ILE A 45 -6.48 0.01 -0.32
C ILE A 45 -7.61 0.95 -0.74
N PHE A 46 -7.34 2.24 -0.66
CA PHE A 46 -8.13 3.28 -1.32
C PHE A 46 -7.33 3.85 -2.50
N THR A 47 -7.91 3.81 -3.69
CA THR A 47 -7.33 4.35 -4.92
C THR A 47 -8.17 5.52 -5.41
N PRO A 48 -7.71 6.77 -5.26
CA PRO A 48 -8.37 7.94 -5.82
C PRO A 48 -8.50 7.86 -7.34
N SER A 49 -9.54 8.49 -7.89
CA SER A 49 -9.81 8.55 -9.34
C SER A 49 -8.90 9.55 -10.07
N PHE A 50 -8.06 10.30 -9.35
CA PHE A 50 -7.03 11.14 -9.96
C PHE A 50 -5.66 10.44 -9.87
N PRO A 51 -4.83 10.52 -10.93
CA PRO A 51 -3.46 10.05 -10.86
C PRO A 51 -2.61 11.06 -10.07
N MET A 52 -1.65 10.55 -9.29
CA MET A 52 -0.48 11.34 -8.92
C MET A 52 0.60 11.09 -9.97
N ASP A 53 1.03 12.15 -10.65
CA ASP A 53 2.14 12.04 -11.60
C ASP A 53 3.41 11.63 -10.83
N THR A 54 3.87 10.40 -11.09
CA THR A 54 5.05 9.82 -10.43
C THR A 54 6.35 10.56 -10.76
N VAL A 55 6.43 11.24 -11.91
CA VAL A 55 7.57 12.10 -12.27
C VAL A 55 7.51 13.39 -11.48
N ALA A 56 6.34 14.04 -11.40
CA ALA A 56 6.15 15.22 -10.56
C ALA A 56 6.40 14.91 -9.08
N GLY A 57 5.88 13.79 -8.57
CA GLY A 57 6.07 13.35 -7.19
C GLY A 57 7.53 13.03 -6.83
N ARG A 58 8.36 12.62 -7.80
CA ARG A 58 9.81 12.48 -7.60
C ARG A 58 10.54 13.81 -7.56
N LYS A 59 10.11 14.79 -8.36
CA LYS A 59 10.70 16.14 -8.38
C LYS A 59 10.48 16.90 -7.06
N LEU A 60 9.49 16.49 -6.25
CA LEU A 60 9.25 17.05 -4.93
C LEU A 60 10.23 16.54 -3.86
N LEU A 61 10.93 15.44 -4.12
CA LEU A 61 11.90 14.90 -3.19
C LEU A 61 13.17 15.76 -3.20
N PRO A 62 13.71 16.17 -2.05
CA PRO A 62 14.92 16.96 -2.00
C PRO A 62 16.13 16.16 -2.46
N SER A 63 17.17 16.85 -2.92
CA SER A 63 18.46 16.23 -3.28
C SER A 63 19.25 15.73 -2.07
N SER A 64 18.90 16.17 -0.86
CA SER A 64 19.53 15.76 0.40
C SER A 64 18.55 15.80 1.56
N TYR A 65 18.82 15.02 2.61
CA TYR A 65 17.99 14.94 3.81
C TYR A 65 18.81 15.25 5.06
N PRO A 66 18.20 15.83 6.11
CA PRO A 66 18.83 15.93 7.42
C PRO A 66 19.20 14.55 7.96
N LYS A 67 20.36 14.44 8.62
CA LYS A 67 20.82 13.18 9.25
C LYS A 67 19.76 12.57 10.19
N ALA A 68 19.04 13.43 10.90
CA ALA A 68 17.98 13.03 11.82
C ALA A 68 16.84 12.28 11.10
N ASP A 69 16.42 12.74 9.92
CA ASP A 69 15.33 12.12 9.17
C ASP A 69 15.76 10.80 8.53
N VAL A 70 17.00 10.73 8.04
CA VAL A 70 17.58 9.46 7.58
C VAL A 70 17.63 8.44 8.71
N THR A 71 18.13 8.83 9.88
CA THR A 71 18.22 7.95 11.06
C THR A 71 16.83 7.51 11.52
N PHE A 72 15.87 8.43 11.55
CA PHE A 72 14.47 8.17 11.88
C PHE A 72 13.85 7.10 10.97
N ASN A 73 14.02 7.23 9.66
CA ASN A 73 13.47 6.30 8.67
C ASN A 73 14.21 4.95 8.66
N THR A 74 15.54 4.93 8.80
CA THR A 74 16.30 3.66 8.86
C THR A 74 15.84 2.80 10.03
N GLY A 75 15.63 3.40 11.22
CA GLY A 75 15.10 2.68 12.37
C GLY A 75 13.69 2.12 12.12
N ARG A 76 12.84 2.87 11.44
CA ARG A 76 11.45 2.47 11.13
C ARG A 76 11.35 1.36 10.09
N VAL A 77 12.23 1.35 9.09
CA VAL A 77 12.33 0.22 8.15
C VAL A 77 12.71 -1.06 8.91
N ALA A 78 13.72 -0.99 9.79
CA ALA A 78 14.11 -2.14 10.62
C ALA A 78 12.98 -2.59 11.56
N LEU A 79 12.28 -1.63 12.17
CA LEU A 79 11.12 -1.89 13.04
C LEU A 79 9.98 -2.55 12.26
N LEU A 80 9.66 -2.08 11.05
CA LEU A 80 8.55 -2.59 10.24
C LEU A 80 8.79 -4.04 9.84
N LEU A 81 9.99 -4.34 9.32
CA LEU A 81 10.38 -5.70 8.96
C LEU A 81 10.32 -6.63 10.19
N THR A 82 10.85 -6.17 11.33
CA THR A 82 10.83 -6.95 12.57
C THR A 82 9.41 -7.18 13.09
N ALA A 83 8.58 -6.14 13.14
CA ALA A 83 7.20 -6.20 13.59
C ALA A 83 6.36 -7.18 12.76
N LEU A 84 6.49 -7.11 11.43
CA LEU A 84 5.83 -8.03 10.51
C LEU A 84 6.28 -9.49 10.76
N GLN A 85 7.59 -9.75 10.85
CA GLN A 85 8.10 -11.11 11.00
C GLN A 85 7.88 -11.70 12.41
N THR A 86 7.71 -10.87 13.43
CA THR A 86 7.52 -11.31 14.82
C THR A 86 6.07 -11.24 15.30
N GLY A 87 5.14 -10.80 14.45
CA GLY A 87 3.73 -10.68 14.81
C GLY A 87 3.41 -9.52 15.76
N ARG A 88 4.33 -8.57 15.95
CA ARG A 88 4.17 -7.40 16.83
C ARG A 88 3.48 -6.26 16.10
N TYR A 89 2.22 -6.47 15.73
CA TYR A 89 1.46 -5.58 14.86
C TYR A 89 1.15 -4.22 15.48
N GLU A 90 1.16 -4.11 16.81
CA GLU A 90 1.04 -2.85 17.55
C GLU A 90 2.14 -1.84 17.21
N LEU A 91 3.27 -2.30 16.67
CA LEU A 91 4.40 -1.46 16.27
C LEU A 91 4.32 -0.98 14.81
N ILE A 92 3.38 -1.49 14.01
CA ILE A 92 3.30 -1.18 12.57
C ILE A 92 3.04 0.31 12.34
N GLY A 93 2.15 0.94 13.11
CA GLY A 93 1.81 2.35 12.93
C GLY A 93 3.00 3.28 13.13
N GLU A 94 3.78 3.04 14.19
CA GLU A 94 5.04 3.74 14.44
C GLU A 94 6.07 3.47 13.32
N ALA A 95 6.15 2.22 12.87
CA ALA A 95 7.09 1.78 11.85
C ALA A 95 6.76 2.27 10.43
N MET A 96 5.50 2.61 10.16
CA MET A 96 5.04 3.15 8.87
C MET A 96 5.14 4.68 8.77
N GLN A 97 5.53 5.38 9.84
CA GLN A 97 5.85 6.80 9.76
C GLN A 97 7.03 7.04 8.81
N ASP A 98 6.98 8.16 8.08
CA ASP A 98 7.96 8.48 7.06
C ASP A 98 8.27 9.98 7.04
N ARG A 99 9.56 10.31 6.96
CA ARG A 99 10.06 11.67 6.79
C ARG A 99 10.81 11.88 5.48
N LEU A 100 11.00 10.83 4.67
CA LEU A 100 11.79 10.92 3.45
C LEU A 100 10.93 11.13 2.20
N HIS A 101 9.64 10.78 2.20
CA HIS A 101 8.82 10.76 0.99
C HIS A 101 7.44 11.39 1.15
N GLN A 102 6.63 10.91 2.09
CA GLN A 102 5.23 11.31 2.26
C GLN A 102 5.07 12.80 2.56
N PRO A 103 5.86 13.44 3.46
CA PRO A 103 5.69 14.86 3.74
C PRO A 103 5.85 15.74 2.49
N TYR A 104 6.78 15.39 1.61
CA TYR A 104 7.00 16.10 0.35
C TYR A 104 5.88 15.86 -0.67
N ARG A 105 5.32 14.65 -0.69
CA ARG A 105 4.23 14.27 -1.61
C ARG A 105 2.85 14.74 -1.16
N GLN A 106 2.69 15.10 0.11
CA GLN A 106 1.46 15.68 0.65
C GLN A 106 1.02 16.93 -0.16
N ALA A 107 1.95 17.68 -0.74
CA ALA A 107 1.64 18.80 -1.61
C ALA A 107 0.78 18.43 -2.84
N LEU A 108 0.88 17.18 -3.32
CA LEU A 108 0.07 16.66 -4.45
C LEU A 108 -1.23 15.99 -3.99
N PHE A 109 -1.32 15.64 -2.71
CA PHE A 109 -2.49 15.00 -2.14
C PHE A 109 -2.74 15.55 -0.73
N PRO A 110 -3.26 16.79 -0.60
CA PRO A 110 -3.38 17.46 0.70
C PRO A 110 -4.27 16.73 1.72
N ALA A 111 -5.29 16.00 1.25
CA ALA A 111 -6.19 15.19 2.07
C ALA A 111 -5.62 13.82 2.50
N MET A 112 -4.42 13.45 2.02
CA MET A 112 -3.80 12.17 2.36
C MET A 112 -3.64 11.94 3.87
N PRO A 113 -3.16 12.90 4.68
CA PRO A 113 -2.99 12.71 6.12
C PRO A 113 -4.33 12.40 6.81
N ASP A 114 -5.38 13.16 6.51
CA ASP A 114 -6.70 12.94 7.10
C ASP A 114 -7.26 11.55 6.77
N ILE A 115 -7.06 11.07 5.54
CA ILE A 115 -7.51 9.72 5.13
C ILE A 115 -6.69 8.63 5.83
N ILE A 116 -5.38 8.84 6.03
CA ILE A 116 -4.50 7.93 6.79
C ILE A 116 -4.93 7.88 8.26
N ASP A 117 -5.18 9.04 8.86
CA ASP A 117 -5.59 9.15 10.27
C ASP A 117 -6.96 8.50 10.50
N ALA A 118 -7.90 8.68 9.55
CA ALA A 118 -9.20 8.00 9.58
C ALA A 118 -9.07 6.47 9.53
N ALA A 119 -8.14 5.94 8.72
CA ALA A 119 -7.87 4.51 8.66
C ALA A 119 -7.36 3.97 10.01
N ILE A 120 -6.42 4.69 10.64
CA ILE A 120 -5.83 4.32 11.94
C ILE A 120 -6.90 4.40 13.04
N ALA A 121 -7.69 5.47 13.08
CA ALA A 121 -8.78 5.64 14.04
C ALA A 121 -9.85 4.55 13.92
N ALA A 122 -10.06 4.01 12.72
CA ALA A 122 -10.96 2.89 12.45
C ALA A 122 -10.36 1.50 12.76
N GLY A 123 -9.14 1.43 13.29
CA GLY A 123 -8.52 0.19 13.76
C GLY A 123 -7.48 -0.41 12.81
N ALA A 124 -6.91 0.36 11.88
CA ALA A 124 -5.73 -0.07 11.16
C ALA A 124 -4.49 -0.08 12.07
N HIS A 125 -3.63 -1.10 11.92
CA HIS A 125 -2.35 -1.16 12.63
C HIS A 125 -1.39 -0.08 12.14
N GLY A 126 -1.49 0.33 10.88
CA GLY A 126 -0.78 1.45 10.28
C GLY A 126 -1.26 1.70 8.86
N ALA A 127 -1.02 2.92 8.36
CA ALA A 127 -1.40 3.31 7.01
C ALA A 127 -0.38 4.27 6.39
N SER A 128 -0.28 4.27 5.06
CA SER A 128 0.69 5.07 4.30
C SER A 128 0.22 5.29 2.86
N LEU A 129 0.93 6.16 2.14
CA LEU A 129 0.94 6.19 0.69
C LEU A 129 1.49 4.86 0.15
N SER A 130 0.78 4.26 -0.81
CA SER A 130 1.24 3.04 -1.49
C SER A 130 2.18 3.41 -2.63
N GLY A 131 3.47 3.15 -2.45
CA GLY A 131 4.51 3.40 -3.45
C GLY A 131 4.57 4.87 -3.86
N GLY A 132 4.38 5.15 -5.16
CA GLY A 132 4.36 6.49 -5.75
C GLY A 132 3.12 7.34 -5.42
N GLY A 133 2.03 6.71 -4.95
CA GLY A 133 0.69 7.29 -4.99
C GLY A 133 -0.01 7.09 -6.35
N SER A 134 -1.28 7.46 -6.49
CA SER A 134 -2.16 8.11 -5.50
C SER A 134 -2.83 7.17 -4.51
N SER A 135 -2.63 5.85 -4.63
CA SER A 135 -3.28 4.90 -3.71
C SER A 135 -2.74 5.01 -2.29
N LEU A 136 -3.64 4.85 -1.31
CA LEU A 136 -3.33 4.72 0.10
C LEU A 136 -3.53 3.27 0.53
N ILE A 137 -2.66 2.78 1.40
CA ILE A 137 -2.69 1.42 1.95
C ILE A 137 -2.78 1.49 3.47
N ALA A 138 -3.66 0.69 4.05
CA ALA A 138 -3.74 0.43 5.47
C ALA A 138 -3.55 -1.06 5.72
N LEU A 139 -2.70 -1.41 6.69
CA LEU A 139 -2.50 -2.79 7.13
C LEU A 139 -3.33 -3.03 8.38
N THR A 140 -4.15 -4.08 8.36
CA THR A 140 -4.96 -4.44 9.53
C THR A 140 -5.19 -5.95 9.62
N SER A 141 -5.45 -6.46 10.83
CA SER A 141 -5.86 -7.84 11.08
C SER A 141 -7.37 -8.00 11.33
N SER A 142 -8.10 -6.89 11.45
CA SER A 142 -9.52 -6.84 11.77
C SER A 142 -10.13 -5.53 11.26
N HIS A 143 -11.44 -5.32 11.44
CA HIS A 143 -12.10 -4.06 11.06
C HIS A 143 -11.91 -3.64 9.60
N PHE A 144 -11.72 -4.61 8.69
CA PHE A 144 -11.35 -4.34 7.30
C PHE A 144 -12.34 -3.40 6.58
N HIS A 145 -13.63 -3.55 6.90
CA HIS A 145 -14.72 -2.78 6.29
C HIS A 145 -14.84 -1.38 6.88
N GLU A 146 -14.66 -1.28 8.18
CA GLU A 146 -14.70 -0.04 8.94
C GLU A 146 -13.53 0.85 8.52
N VAL A 147 -12.32 0.28 8.40
CA VAL A 147 -11.14 0.96 7.87
C VAL A 147 -11.39 1.45 6.45
N LEU A 148 -11.91 0.60 5.56
CA LEU A 148 -12.16 1.01 4.18
C LEU A 148 -13.21 2.13 4.11
N ARG A 149 -14.29 2.00 4.89
CA ARG A 149 -15.36 2.99 4.95
C ARG A 149 -14.84 4.34 5.45
N ALA A 150 -14.07 4.34 6.55
CA ALA A 150 -13.48 5.56 7.09
C ALA A 150 -12.61 6.27 6.05
N MET A 151 -11.75 5.54 5.34
CA MET A 151 -10.94 6.12 4.26
C MET A 151 -11.79 6.74 3.16
N GLN A 152 -12.86 6.06 2.75
CA GLN A 152 -13.74 6.52 1.67
C GLN A 152 -14.64 7.69 2.06
N ASP A 153 -15.14 7.71 3.28
CA ASP A 153 -16.00 8.77 3.78
C ASP A 153 -15.18 10.05 3.98
N THR A 154 -14.00 9.96 4.60
CA THR A 154 -13.08 11.11 4.69
C THR A 154 -12.68 11.61 3.30
N ALA A 155 -12.33 10.72 2.36
CA ALA A 155 -12.04 11.14 0.99
C ALA A 155 -13.23 11.88 0.34
N ARG A 156 -14.47 11.45 0.61
CA ARG A 156 -15.68 12.08 0.09
C ARG A 156 -15.89 13.47 0.66
N ASP A 157 -15.56 13.70 1.93
CA ASP A 157 -15.63 15.01 2.56
C ASP A 157 -14.69 16.02 1.88
N PHE A 158 -13.57 15.53 1.35
CA PHE A 158 -12.65 16.30 0.49
C PHE A 158 -13.05 16.34 -1.00
N GLY A 159 -14.22 15.80 -1.38
CA GLY A 159 -14.69 15.72 -2.77
C GLY A 159 -13.91 14.73 -3.65
N ILE A 160 -13.15 13.82 -3.04
CA ILE A 160 -12.28 12.87 -3.75
C ILE A 160 -13.06 11.58 -4.02
N LYS A 161 -13.24 11.28 -5.32
CA LYS A 161 -13.76 9.99 -5.78
C LYS A 161 -12.63 8.97 -5.82
N GLY A 162 -12.96 7.70 -5.62
CA GLY A 162 -12.00 6.61 -5.69
C GLY A 162 -12.66 5.24 -5.58
N THR A 163 -11.82 4.20 -5.63
CA THR A 163 -12.23 2.81 -5.46
C THR A 163 -11.55 2.20 -4.24
N GLY A 164 -12.22 1.24 -3.61
CA GLY A 164 -11.75 0.55 -2.41
C GLY A 164 -11.50 -0.93 -2.68
N ARG A 165 -10.47 -1.52 -2.06
CA ARG A 165 -10.21 -2.96 -2.10
C ARG A 165 -9.70 -3.47 -0.75
N ILE A 166 -10.03 -4.71 -0.41
CA ILE A 166 -9.47 -5.44 0.73
C ILE A 166 -8.75 -6.67 0.16
N LEU A 167 -7.43 -6.72 0.29
CA LEU A 167 -6.58 -7.67 -0.40
C LEU A 167 -5.74 -8.49 0.58
N ARG A 168 -5.44 -9.74 0.18
CA ARG A 168 -4.42 -10.57 0.82
C ARG A 168 -3.10 -10.44 0.07
N ALA A 169 -1.98 -10.52 0.79
CA ALA A 169 -0.67 -10.55 0.15
C ALA A 169 -0.51 -11.82 -0.69
N ASP A 170 0.01 -11.67 -1.91
CA ASP A 170 0.33 -12.81 -2.75
C ASP A 170 1.65 -13.45 -2.32
N GLN A 171 1.60 -14.60 -1.68
CA GLN A 171 2.79 -15.32 -1.22
C GLN A 171 3.55 -16.02 -2.36
N GLN A 172 2.96 -16.20 -3.55
CA GLN A 172 3.52 -17.03 -4.61
C GLN A 172 4.18 -16.24 -5.73
N GLY A 173 3.71 -15.01 -5.98
CA GLY A 173 4.21 -14.18 -7.07
C GLY A 173 3.86 -14.73 -8.45
N ALA A 174 4.69 -14.38 -9.43
CA ALA A 174 4.48 -14.75 -10.83
C ALA A 174 4.56 -16.26 -11.04
N ARG A 175 3.54 -16.82 -11.70
CA ARG A 175 3.46 -18.24 -12.04
C ARG A 175 2.94 -18.44 -13.46
N VAL A 176 3.43 -19.48 -14.11
CA VAL A 176 2.89 -19.94 -15.40
C VAL A 176 1.65 -20.77 -15.11
N ILE A 177 0.50 -20.37 -15.66
CA ILE A 177 -0.75 -21.12 -15.54
C ILE A 177 -1.11 -21.65 -16.92
N ASN A 178 -1.10 -22.97 -17.07
CA ASN A 178 -1.56 -23.65 -18.28
C ASN A 178 -3.08 -23.83 -18.24
N ALA A 179 -3.81 -22.72 -18.39
CA ALA A 179 -5.27 -22.69 -18.44
C ALA A 179 -5.77 -21.60 -19.40
N PRO A 180 -7.00 -21.72 -19.93
CA PRO A 180 -7.63 -20.66 -20.72
C PRO A 180 -7.72 -19.35 -19.91
N ARG A 181 -7.50 -18.20 -20.57
CA ARG A 181 -7.48 -16.86 -19.91
C ARG A 181 -8.70 -16.57 -19.02
N SER A 182 -9.88 -17.05 -19.40
CA SER A 182 -11.12 -16.87 -18.62
C SER A 182 -11.05 -17.54 -17.24
N ARG A 183 -10.43 -18.73 -17.17
CA ARG A 183 -10.22 -19.49 -15.93
C ARG A 183 -9.16 -18.84 -15.05
N VAL A 184 -8.07 -18.36 -15.66
CA VAL A 184 -6.99 -17.62 -14.96
C VAL A 184 -7.54 -16.40 -14.23
N ARG A 185 -8.41 -15.60 -14.88
CA ARG A 185 -9.00 -14.40 -14.26
C ARG A 185 -9.89 -14.75 -13.06
N LYS A 186 -10.70 -15.80 -13.18
CA LYS A 186 -11.58 -16.27 -12.10
C LYS A 186 -10.79 -16.82 -10.90
N GLU A 187 -9.71 -17.55 -11.16
CA GLU A 187 -8.81 -18.07 -10.12
C GLU A 187 -8.00 -16.96 -9.43
N ALA A 188 -7.57 -15.93 -10.15
CA ALA A 188 -6.88 -14.78 -9.55
C ALA A 188 -7.79 -13.99 -8.60
N ILE A 189 -9.01 -13.69 -9.04
CA ILE A 189 -10.05 -13.06 -8.23
C ILE A 189 -10.29 -13.86 -6.94
N ALA A 190 -10.56 -15.17 -7.07
CA ALA A 190 -10.87 -16.02 -5.92
C ALA A 190 -9.70 -16.19 -4.93
N ARG A 191 -8.45 -15.98 -5.36
CA ARG A 191 -7.26 -16.13 -4.51
C ARG A 191 -6.90 -14.86 -3.74
N TYR A 192 -7.10 -13.68 -4.33
CA TYR A 192 -6.59 -12.42 -3.78
C TYR A 192 -7.69 -11.47 -3.33
N GLU A 193 -8.93 -11.69 -3.76
CA GLU A 193 -10.03 -10.75 -3.56
C GLU A 193 -11.21 -11.45 -2.86
N ASP A 194 -11.37 -11.18 -1.55
CA ASP A 194 -12.70 -11.15 -0.97
C ASP A 194 -13.38 -9.91 -1.60
N HIS A 195 -14.04 -10.05 -2.75
CA HIS A 195 -14.60 -8.91 -3.47
C HIS A 195 -15.68 -8.19 -2.66
N TYR A 196 -15.34 -7.03 -2.13
CA TYR A 196 -16.31 -6.00 -1.78
C TYR A 196 -16.16 -4.86 -2.79
N TYR A 197 -16.75 -5.06 -3.98
CA TYR A 197 -16.95 -3.94 -4.90
C TYR A 197 -17.99 -3.00 -4.29
N TRP A 198 -17.54 -1.87 -3.77
CA TRP A 198 -18.43 -0.76 -3.52
C TRP A 198 -18.45 0.16 -4.75
N SER A 199 -19.62 0.28 -5.37
CA SER A 199 -19.88 1.31 -6.37
C SER A 199 -19.82 2.67 -5.68
N PRO A 200 -19.29 3.75 -6.29
CA PRO A 200 -19.25 5.06 -5.64
C PRO A 200 -20.65 5.43 -5.12
N ALA A 201 -20.68 6.13 -3.98
CA ALA A 201 -21.91 6.63 -3.38
C ALA A 201 -22.74 7.28 -4.49
N ARG A 202 -23.94 6.75 -4.74
CA ARG A 202 -24.90 7.49 -5.55
C ARG A 202 -25.13 8.81 -4.80
N PRO A 203 -25.10 9.98 -5.49
CA PRO A 203 -25.57 11.20 -4.86
C PRO A 203 -27.04 10.96 -4.49
N GLY A 204 -27.35 11.00 -3.20
CA GLY A 204 -28.71 10.85 -2.68
C GLY A 204 -29.19 9.40 -2.57
N LYS A 205 -28.99 8.81 -1.39
CA LYS A 205 -30.05 8.11 -0.66
C LYS A 205 -29.62 7.96 0.79
N GLU A 206 -30.30 8.70 1.67
CA GLU A 206 -30.30 8.44 3.10
C GLU A 206 -30.59 6.96 3.35
N ILE A 207 -29.75 6.32 4.14
CA ILE A 207 -30.06 5.02 4.72
C ILE A 207 -30.61 5.35 6.11
N SER A 208 -31.93 5.30 6.21
CA SER A 208 -32.64 5.21 7.49
C SER A 208 -32.14 3.99 8.26
N LEU A 209 -31.83 4.21 9.54
CA LEU A 209 -31.36 3.24 10.53
C LEU A 209 -32.12 1.90 10.52
#